data_AF-A0AB33XUV1-F1
#
_entry.id   AF-A0AB33XUV1-F1
#
_cell.length_a   1.000
_cell.length_b   1.000
_cell.length_c   1.000
_cell.angle_alpha   90.00
_cell.angle_beta   90.00
_cell.angle_gamma   90.00
#
_symmetry.space_group_name_H-M   'P 1'
#
loop_
_entity.id
_entity.type
_entity.pdbx_description
1 polymer ?
#
loop_
_entity_poly.entity_id
_entity_poly.type
_entity_poly.pdbx_seq_one_letter_code
_entity_poly.pdbx_strand_id
1 'polypeptide(L)'
;MNAAPQTHFGESLSKTNKPNKQGTSASTVKFSLKGWQKMVQSINTKSELVIEGTAFMGMPAYGKIMIGDKGFEFFNEKNVRDFYQIPWNEVDWVIASVIFKGKWIPRFAIKTKKNGTYTFAAKDPKRVLRAIRVHIPAERIVKSLTFWQVIKRAFTRKK
;
A
#
# COMPACT_ATOMS: atom_id res chain seq x y z
N MET A 1 -69.12 44.49 -15.33
CA MET A 1 -69.67 43.55 -16.33
C MET A 1 -68.50 42.91 -17.05
N ASN A 2 -68.38 41.58 -16.94
CA ASN A 2 -67.72 40.59 -17.81
C ASN A 2 -66.25 40.84 -18.20
N ALA A 3 -65.34 39.87 -18.29
CA ALA A 3 -65.16 38.48 -17.89
C ALA A 3 -63.68 38.21 -18.26
N ALA A 4 -62.96 37.38 -17.49
CA ALA A 4 -61.54 37.06 -17.70
C ALA A 4 -61.38 35.97 -18.82
N PRO A 5 -60.25 35.24 -19.00
CA PRO A 5 -58.86 35.42 -18.50
C PRO A 5 -57.74 34.97 -19.51
N GLN A 6 -56.50 34.90 -19.00
CA GLN A 6 -55.38 33.97 -19.35
C GLN A 6 -54.41 34.41 -20.47
N THR A 7 -53.08 34.19 -20.47
CA THR A 7 -51.99 33.67 -19.59
C THR A 7 -50.73 33.72 -20.52
N HIS A 8 -49.45 33.90 -20.15
CA HIS A 8 -48.61 33.15 -19.22
C HIS A 8 -47.34 33.94 -18.89
N PHE A 9 -46.98 33.89 -17.60
CA PHE A 9 -45.71 34.26 -17.00
C PHE A 9 -44.59 33.30 -17.42
N GLY A 10 -43.36 33.82 -17.48
CA GLY A 10 -42.15 33.00 -17.52
C GLY A 10 -41.79 32.44 -16.15
N GLU A 11 -41.06 31.33 -16.13
CA GLU A 11 -40.12 31.00 -15.07
C GLU A 11 -39.20 29.82 -15.44
N SER A 12 -37.91 30.07 -15.27
CA SER A 12 -36.88 29.25 -14.63
C SER A 12 -36.49 27.85 -15.13
N LEU A 13 -35.18 27.68 -15.05
CA LEU A 13 -34.35 26.51 -15.26
C LEU A 13 -34.49 25.44 -14.17
N SER A 14 -34.06 24.24 -14.57
CA SER A 14 -33.52 23.13 -13.77
C SER A 14 -34.52 22.07 -13.25
N LYS A 15 -34.45 20.87 -13.83
CA LYS A 15 -33.82 19.69 -13.22
C LYS A 15 -33.97 18.41 -14.07
N THR A 16 -32.98 17.53 -13.88
CA THR A 16 -32.96 16.07 -14.03
C THR A 16 -33.06 15.43 -15.42
N ASN A 17 -31.92 14.91 -15.90
CA ASN A 17 -31.79 13.46 -16.14
C ASN A 17 -30.31 13.02 -16.19
N LYS A 18 -29.96 11.96 -15.44
CA LYS A 18 -28.81 11.08 -15.74
C LYS A 18 -29.35 9.95 -16.64
N PRO A 19 -28.59 9.44 -17.62
CA PRO A 19 -27.75 8.28 -17.31
C PRO A 19 -26.37 8.22 -18.02
N ASN A 20 -25.39 7.77 -17.24
CA ASN A 20 -24.41 6.72 -17.49
C ASN A 20 -23.52 6.70 -18.77
N LYS A 21 -22.21 6.85 -18.48
CA LYS A 21 -21.03 6.15 -19.05
C LYS A 21 -20.81 6.19 -20.56
N GLN A 22 -19.76 6.92 -20.96
CA GLN A 22 -18.55 6.33 -21.54
C GLN A 22 -17.41 7.35 -21.67
N GLY A 23 -16.20 6.90 -21.35
CA GLY A 23 -14.94 7.46 -21.83
C GLY A 23 -14.55 8.83 -21.29
N THR A 24 -13.50 8.87 -20.46
CA THR A 24 -12.25 9.62 -20.76
C THR A 24 -11.37 9.71 -19.52
N SER A 25 -10.14 9.20 -19.67
CA SER A 25 -8.92 9.71 -19.04
C SER A 25 -8.98 9.99 -17.53
N ALA A 26 -8.82 8.96 -16.71
CA ALA A 26 -8.35 9.15 -15.34
C ALA A 26 -6.89 9.64 -15.38
N SER A 27 -6.76 10.95 -15.19
CA SER A 27 -5.56 11.73 -14.99
C SER A 27 -4.40 10.93 -14.37
N THR A 28 -3.35 10.74 -15.17
CA THR A 28 -2.02 10.47 -14.65
C THR A 28 -1.65 11.63 -13.74
N VAL A 29 -1.74 11.41 -12.43
CA VAL A 29 -1.02 12.24 -11.45
C VAL A 29 0.46 12.02 -11.77
N LYS A 30 1.04 12.90 -12.60
CA LYS A 30 2.48 12.98 -12.83
C LYS A 30 3.11 13.51 -11.55
N PHE A 31 3.22 12.66 -10.54
CA PHE A 31 4.09 12.91 -9.41
C PHE A 31 5.52 12.93 -9.97
N SER A 32 6.15 14.10 -9.96
CA SER A 32 7.49 14.28 -10.52
C SER A 32 8.52 13.46 -9.72
N LEU A 33 8.76 12.24 -10.17
CA LEU A 33 9.85 11.35 -9.73
C LEU A 33 11.21 11.75 -10.36
N LYS A 34 11.24 12.80 -11.21
CA LYS A 34 12.45 13.21 -11.95
C LYS A 34 13.60 13.66 -11.04
N GLY A 35 13.31 14.14 -9.83
CA GLY A 35 14.34 14.47 -8.82
C GLY A 35 14.90 13.25 -8.07
N TRP A 36 14.23 12.10 -8.14
CA TRP A 36 14.55 10.89 -7.36
C TRP A 36 15.37 9.88 -8.16
N GLN A 37 15.29 9.93 -9.50
CA GLN A 37 15.97 9.00 -10.41
C GLN A 37 17.50 9.22 -10.51
N LYS A 38 18.03 10.37 -10.06
CA LYS A 38 19.40 10.77 -10.39
C LYS A 38 20.51 10.21 -9.50
N MET A 39 20.19 9.54 -8.39
CA MET A 39 21.23 8.97 -7.51
C MET A 39 21.07 7.48 -7.17
N VAL A 40 19.89 6.90 -7.37
CA VAL A 40 19.62 5.47 -7.16
C VAL A 40 18.67 4.99 -8.24
N GLN A 41 19.09 3.98 -8.99
CA GLN A 41 18.26 3.38 -10.02
C GLN A 41 17.37 2.30 -9.40
N SER A 42 16.07 2.41 -9.62
CA SER A 42 15.11 1.39 -9.24
C SER A 42 15.38 0.08 -9.99
N ILE A 43 15.22 -1.07 -9.31
CA ILE A 43 15.28 -2.38 -9.97
C ILE A 43 14.01 -2.66 -10.79
N ASN A 44 12.90 -2.01 -10.43
CA ASN A 44 11.60 -2.16 -11.08
C ASN A 44 11.55 -1.39 -12.40
N THR A 45 10.94 -1.99 -13.41
CA THR A 45 10.62 -1.29 -14.67
C THR A 45 9.21 -0.70 -14.63
N LYS A 46 8.34 -1.23 -13.77
CA LYS A 46 6.96 -0.79 -13.58
C LYS A 46 6.66 -0.63 -12.10
N SER A 47 5.96 0.45 -11.76
CA SER A 47 5.47 0.70 -10.41
C SER A 47 3.99 0.33 -10.31
N GLU A 48 3.67 -0.60 -9.42
CA GLU A 48 2.30 -1.09 -9.18
C GLU A 48 1.67 -0.38 -7.98
N LEU A 49 2.47 -0.11 -6.95
CA LEU A 49 2.06 0.58 -5.75
C LEU A 49 3.19 1.46 -5.25
N VAL A 50 2.88 2.72 -4.92
CA VAL A 50 3.76 3.59 -4.15
C VAL A 50 2.97 4.09 -2.95
N ILE A 51 3.54 3.97 -1.74
CA ILE A 51 2.89 4.38 -0.51
C ILE A 51 3.90 4.89 0.51
N GLU A 52 3.48 5.83 1.34
CA GLU A 52 4.26 6.29 2.50
C GLU A 52 4.49 5.13 3.49
N GLY A 53 5.71 5.03 3.98
CA GLY A 53 6.11 4.02 4.94
C GLY A 53 7.32 4.42 5.77
N THR A 54 7.65 3.54 6.70
CA THR A 54 8.78 3.69 7.61
C THR A 54 9.62 2.43 7.59
N ALA A 55 10.93 2.59 7.51
CA ALA A 55 11.94 1.55 7.61
C ALA A 55 12.52 1.51 9.04
N PHE A 56 12.73 0.31 9.60
CA PHE A 56 13.24 0.09 10.95
C PHE A 56 14.57 -0.69 10.94
N MET A 57 15.59 -0.16 10.27
CA MET A 57 16.93 -0.76 10.13
C MET A 57 17.96 -0.05 11.03
N GLY A 58 17.52 0.37 12.23
CA GLY A 58 18.25 1.27 13.12
C GLY A 58 17.31 2.36 13.63
N MET A 59 17.64 3.63 13.40
CA MET A 59 16.70 4.72 13.62
C MET A 59 15.54 4.65 12.61
N PRO A 60 14.29 4.92 13.01
CA PRO A 60 13.16 4.95 12.07
C PRO A 60 13.39 5.95 10.94
N ALA A 61 13.40 5.45 9.71
CA ALA A 61 13.54 6.24 8.50
C ALA A 61 12.20 6.37 7.80
N TYR A 62 11.75 7.60 7.55
CA TYR A 62 10.52 7.87 6.79
C TYR A 62 10.81 7.93 5.30
N GLY A 63 9.88 7.41 4.50
CA GLY A 63 10.08 7.32 3.07
C GLY A 63 8.89 6.74 2.34
N LYS A 64 9.17 6.21 1.15
CA LYS A 64 8.18 5.60 0.27
C LYS A 64 8.53 4.15 0.01
N ILE A 65 7.54 3.29 0.18
CA ILE A 65 7.56 1.90 -0.25
C ILE A 65 7.06 1.86 -1.70
N MET A 66 7.79 1.18 -2.56
CA MET A 66 7.40 0.87 -3.93
C MET A 66 7.31 -0.64 -4.12
N ILE A 67 6.19 -1.10 -4.65
CA ILE A 67 6.02 -2.47 -5.16
C ILE A 67 6.02 -2.38 -6.67
N GLY A 68 6.86 -3.19 -7.31
CA GLY A 68 6.93 -3.26 -8.76
C GLY A 68 7.10 -4.67 -9.28
N ASP A 69 7.37 -4.76 -10.58
CA ASP A 69 7.47 -6.01 -11.33
C ASP A 69 8.66 -6.89 -10.92
N LYS A 70 9.75 -6.30 -10.40
CA LYS A 70 10.98 -7.04 -10.07
C LYS A 70 11.23 -7.19 -8.58
N GLY A 71 10.69 -6.30 -7.75
CA GLY A 71 10.92 -6.35 -6.32
C GLY A 71 10.17 -5.33 -5.48
N PHE A 72 10.39 -5.46 -4.18
CA PHE A 72 10.05 -4.48 -3.18
C PHE A 72 11.17 -3.46 -3.05
N GLU A 73 10.83 -2.18 -2.97
CA GLU A 73 11.80 -1.12 -2.73
C GLU A 73 11.31 -0.16 -1.63
N PHE A 74 12.27 0.42 -0.90
CA PHE A 74 12.05 1.54 0.00
C PHE A 74 13.04 2.66 -0.32
N PHE A 75 12.53 3.88 -0.44
CA PHE A 75 13.30 5.09 -0.67
C PHE A 75 13.14 6.03 0.50
N ASN A 76 14.23 6.34 1.21
CA ASN A 76 14.21 7.32 2.30
C ASN A 76 14.00 8.73 1.73
N GLU A 77 13.11 9.50 2.36
CA GLU A 77 12.75 10.85 1.91
C GLU A 77 13.83 11.89 2.23
N LYS A 78 14.58 11.69 3.32
CA LYS A 78 15.62 12.63 3.78
C LYS A 78 16.99 12.34 3.17
N ASN A 79 17.31 11.05 2.96
CA ASN A 79 18.60 10.64 2.43
C ASN A 79 18.42 9.64 1.28
N VAL A 80 18.52 10.13 0.05
CA VAL A 80 18.32 9.30 -1.15
C VAL A 80 19.35 8.18 -1.33
N ARG A 81 20.49 8.22 -0.63
CA ARG A 81 21.49 7.13 -0.63
C ARG A 81 21.12 5.99 0.32
N ASP A 82 20.15 6.21 1.20
CA ASP A 82 19.60 5.20 2.10
C ASP A 82 18.32 4.62 1.46
N PHE A 83 18.49 3.48 0.81
CA PHE A 83 17.43 2.79 0.11
C PHE A 83 17.58 1.27 0.30
N TYR A 84 16.46 0.57 0.17
CA TYR A 84 16.44 -0.89 0.28
C TYR A 84 15.77 -1.44 -0.96
N GLN A 85 16.46 -2.31 -1.67
CA GLN A 85 15.96 -3.02 -2.83
C GLN A 85 15.97 -4.51 -2.52
N ILE A 86 14.80 -5.12 -2.59
CA ILE A 86 14.62 -6.54 -2.29
C ILE A 86 13.95 -7.17 -3.51
N PRO A 87 14.76 -7.73 -4.44
CA PRO A 87 14.25 -8.51 -5.56
C PRO A 87 13.34 -9.65 -5.11
N TRP A 88 12.28 -9.95 -5.87
CA TRP A 88 11.32 -11.00 -5.49
C TRP A 88 11.97 -12.38 -5.33
N ASN A 89 13.01 -12.68 -6.12
CA ASN A 89 13.77 -13.92 -6.02
C ASN A 89 14.60 -14.04 -4.74
N GLU A 90 14.90 -12.94 -4.05
CA GLU A 90 15.61 -12.91 -2.77
C GLU A 90 14.67 -13.00 -1.56
N VAL A 91 13.36 -12.83 -1.76
CA VAL A 91 12.40 -12.94 -0.65
C VAL A 91 12.20 -14.41 -0.26
N ASP A 92 12.51 -14.69 1.00
CA ASP A 92 12.27 -15.99 1.63
C ASP A 92 10.88 -16.00 2.29
N TRP A 93 10.60 -15.05 3.19
CA TRP A 93 9.32 -14.93 3.88
C TRP A 93 8.86 -13.48 4.04
N VAL A 94 7.55 -13.28 4.08
CA VAL A 94 6.94 -12.01 4.50
C VAL A 94 6.15 -12.26 5.76
N ILE A 95 6.49 -11.54 6.82
CA ILE A 95 5.97 -11.74 8.17
C ILE A 95 5.13 -10.53 8.56
N ALA A 96 3.81 -10.69 8.67
CA ALA A 96 2.92 -9.59 9.07
C ALA A 96 2.65 -9.61 10.59
N SER A 97 2.96 -8.54 11.30
CA SER A 97 2.58 -8.35 12.71
C SER A 97 1.13 -7.96 12.81
N VAL A 98 0.24 -8.91 13.14
CA VAL A 98 -1.21 -8.67 13.19
C VAL A 98 -1.73 -8.61 14.62
N ILE A 99 -2.08 -7.43 15.11
CA ILE A 99 -2.62 -7.28 16.47
C ILE A 99 -4.12 -6.98 16.42
N PHE A 100 -4.76 -6.98 17.60
CA PHE A 100 -6.19 -6.68 17.74
C PHE A 100 -7.10 -7.69 16.99
N LYS A 101 -6.96 -8.99 17.30
CA LYS A 101 -7.74 -10.10 16.72
C LYS A 101 -7.73 -10.12 15.18
N GLY A 102 -6.60 -9.79 14.55
CA GLY A 102 -6.50 -9.82 13.09
C GLY A 102 -6.80 -8.49 12.39
N LYS A 103 -7.21 -7.44 13.11
CA LYS A 103 -7.75 -6.22 12.50
C LYS A 103 -6.69 -5.20 12.10
N TRP A 104 -5.58 -5.11 12.85
CA TRP A 104 -4.55 -4.08 12.65
C TRP A 104 -3.17 -4.68 12.43
N ILE A 105 -2.40 -4.07 11.53
CA ILE A 105 -1.05 -4.51 11.17
C ILE A 105 -0.09 -3.34 11.40
N PRO A 106 0.52 -3.19 12.59
CA PRO A 106 1.46 -2.10 12.84
C PRO A 106 2.69 -2.16 11.93
N ARG A 107 3.20 -3.38 11.67
CA ARG A 107 4.45 -3.61 10.96
C ARG A 107 4.40 -4.91 10.18
N PHE A 108 5.24 -5.01 9.17
CA PHE A 108 5.55 -6.25 8.48
C PHE A 108 7.05 -6.33 8.24
N ALA A 109 7.58 -7.54 8.10
CA ALA A 109 8.98 -7.78 7.83
C ALA A 109 9.15 -8.62 6.57
N ILE A 110 10.19 -8.33 5.80
CA ILE A 110 10.60 -9.10 4.64
C ILE A 110 11.91 -9.79 5.02
N LYS A 111 11.84 -11.11 5.19
CA LYS A 111 13.01 -11.96 5.39
C LYS A 111 13.55 -12.32 4.02
N THR A 112 14.82 -12.01 3.81
CA THR A 112 15.56 -12.40 2.61
C THR A 112 16.29 -13.71 2.85
N LYS A 113 16.68 -14.39 1.76
CA LYS A 113 17.42 -15.65 1.82
C LYS A 113 18.80 -15.50 2.47
N LYS A 114 19.48 -14.37 2.23
CA LYS A 114 20.89 -14.16 2.63
C LYS A 114 21.13 -12.90 3.46
N ASN A 115 20.34 -11.85 3.29
CA ASN A 115 20.63 -10.51 3.82
C ASN A 115 19.80 -10.17 5.08
N GLY A 116 19.31 -11.19 5.79
CA GLY A 116 18.55 -11.02 7.02
C GLY A 116 17.12 -10.53 6.81
N THR A 117 16.59 -9.85 7.82
CA THR A 117 15.17 -9.45 7.91
C THR A 117 15.03 -7.95 7.98
N TYR A 118 14.25 -7.38 7.06
CA TYR A 118 13.97 -5.94 6.98
C TYR A 118 12.57 -5.66 7.49
N THR A 119 12.42 -4.71 8.42
CA THR A 119 11.12 -4.39 9.03
C THR A 119 10.61 -3.05 8.55
N PHE A 120 9.33 -3.01 8.17
CA PHE A 120 8.66 -1.83 7.63
C PHE A 120 7.30 -1.59 8.29
N ALA A 121 6.86 -0.34 8.26
CA ALA A 121 5.47 0.06 8.44
C ALA A 121 5.00 0.79 7.18
N ALA A 122 3.70 0.74 6.91
CA ALA A 122 3.09 1.47 5.81
C ALA A 122 1.81 2.15 6.30
N LYS A 123 1.39 3.21 5.61
CA LYS A 123 0.11 3.86 5.86
C LYS A 123 -1.09 2.92 5.65
N ASP A 124 -1.00 2.07 4.64
CA ASP A 124 -1.94 0.96 4.39
C ASP A 124 -1.19 -0.37 4.18
N PRO A 125 -0.86 -1.08 5.28
CA PRO A 125 -0.14 -2.35 5.21
C PRO A 125 -0.94 -3.45 4.53
N LYS A 126 -2.28 -3.39 4.56
CA LYS A 126 -3.12 -4.41 3.91
C LYS A 126 -2.99 -4.31 2.40
N ARG A 127 -2.97 -3.09 1.86
CA ARG A 127 -2.75 -2.86 0.43
C ARG A 127 -1.34 -3.28 -0.01
N VAL A 128 -0.32 -3.00 0.80
CA VAL A 128 1.05 -3.46 0.53
C VAL A 128 1.13 -4.99 0.48
N LEU A 129 0.62 -5.67 1.52
CA LEU A 129 0.66 -7.13 1.57
C LEU A 129 -0.16 -7.79 0.45
N ARG A 130 -1.25 -7.17 0.00
CA ARG A 130 -2.02 -7.62 -1.17
C ARG A 130 -1.21 -7.51 -2.46
N ALA A 131 -0.48 -6.41 -2.66
CA ALA A 131 0.38 -6.24 -3.82
C ALA A 131 1.54 -7.26 -3.81
N ILE A 132 2.18 -7.46 -2.66
CA ILE A 132 3.24 -8.47 -2.48
C ILE A 132 2.75 -9.90 -2.80
N ARG A 133 1.51 -10.23 -2.42
CA ARG A 133 0.91 -11.55 -2.67
C ARG A 133 0.78 -11.92 -4.15
N VAL A 134 0.85 -10.94 -5.06
CA VAL A 134 0.85 -11.21 -6.51
C VAL A 134 2.20 -11.82 -6.95
N HIS A 135 3.28 -11.47 -6.27
CA HIS A 135 4.65 -11.84 -6.65
C HIS A 135 5.23 -13.01 -5.85
N ILE A 136 4.67 -13.28 -4.66
CA ILE A 136 5.16 -14.30 -3.74
C ILE A 136 4.02 -15.26 -3.38
N PRO A 137 4.28 -16.59 -3.39
CA PRO A 137 3.29 -17.58 -3.01
C PRO A 137 2.75 -17.35 -1.60
N ALA A 138 1.45 -17.58 -1.40
CA ALA A 138 0.74 -17.24 -0.17
C ALA A 138 1.30 -17.97 1.06
N GLU A 139 1.89 -19.15 0.85
CA GLU A 139 2.53 -19.98 1.88
C GLU A 139 3.73 -19.26 2.53
N ARG A 140 4.41 -18.38 1.77
CA ARG A 140 5.55 -17.60 2.27
C ARG A 140 5.15 -16.29 2.94
N ILE A 141 3.87 -15.93 2.88
CA ILE A 141 3.30 -14.76 3.57
C ILE A 141 2.66 -15.24 4.87
N VAL A 142 3.48 -15.32 5.91
CA VAL A 142 3.03 -15.77 7.22
C VAL A 142 2.47 -14.59 8.02
N LYS A 143 1.29 -14.79 8.60
CA LYS A 143 0.87 -13.96 9.72
C LYS A 143 1.83 -14.31 10.86
N SER A 144 2.59 -13.33 11.36
CA SER A 144 3.35 -13.56 12.59
C SER A 144 2.38 -14.06 13.66
N LEU A 145 2.90 -14.99 14.45
CA LEU A 145 2.14 -15.80 15.37
C LEU A 145 1.66 -14.93 16.51
N THR A 146 0.45 -14.41 16.35
CA THR A 146 -0.08 -13.29 17.09
C THR A 146 -1.04 -13.84 18.13
N PHE A 147 -0.62 -13.80 19.39
CA PHE A 147 -1.36 -14.25 20.58
C PHE A 147 -1.68 -15.74 20.70
N TRP A 148 -2.14 -16.45 19.65
CA TRP A 148 -2.61 -17.84 19.79
C TRP A 148 -1.51 -18.86 20.04
N GLN A 149 -0.31 -18.67 19.49
CA GLN A 149 0.81 -19.56 19.82
C GLN A 149 1.48 -19.23 21.15
N VAL A 150 1.46 -17.97 21.58
CA VAL A 150 1.95 -17.58 22.91
C VAL A 150 0.99 -18.09 23.98
N ILE A 151 -0.32 -17.98 23.76
CA ILE A 151 -1.37 -18.60 24.59
C ILE A 151 -1.21 -20.12 24.57
N LYS A 152 -1.15 -20.77 23.40
CA LYS A 152 -0.94 -22.24 23.34
C LYS A 152 0.34 -22.67 24.05
N ARG A 153 1.46 -21.94 23.92
CA ARG A 153 2.72 -22.22 24.64
C ARG A 153 2.60 -22.02 26.15
N ALA A 154 1.84 -21.04 26.62
CA ALA A 154 1.57 -20.84 28.04
C ALA A 154 0.67 -21.96 28.62
N PHE A 155 -0.29 -22.46 27.85
CA PHE A 155 -1.19 -23.55 28.27
C PHE A 155 -0.61 -24.97 28.06
N THR A 156 0.43 -25.15 27.24
CA THR A 156 1.09 -26.46 27.02
C THR A 156 2.32 -26.68 27.89
N ARG A 157 2.75 -25.68 28.68
CA ARG A 157 3.78 -25.88 29.72
C ARG A 157 3.12 -26.39 31.01
N LYS A 158 2.57 -27.60 30.94
CA LYS A 158 2.19 -28.36 32.13
C LYS A 158 2.53 -29.84 31.90
N LYS A 159 3.79 -30.19 32.17
CA LYS A 159 4.14 -31.33 33.00
C LYS A 159 5.54 -31.11 33.57
#